data_AF-A0A944K6U8-F1
#
_entry.id   AF-A0A944K6U8-F1
#
_cell.length_a   1.000
_cell.length_b   1.000
_cell.length_c   1.000
_cell.angle_alpha   90.00
_cell.angle_beta   90.00
_cell.angle_gamma   90.00
#
_symmetry.space_group_name_H-M   'P 1'
#
loop_
_entity.id
_entity.type
_entity.pdbx_description
1 polymer ?
#
loop_
_entity_poly.entity_id
_entity_poly.type
_entity_poly.pdbx_seq_one_letter_code
_entity_poly.pdbx_strand_id
1 'polypeptide(L)'
;MELTLLGTGAPAGLPRPDCPCASCATARGGLARAATALLVDDALLLDLTPGAALAAARAGHSLTGVRQVLLTHPHDGPPMELPAGLPAAGRVPDGRVLTLISGHRVRAVPMDSPGTGYEVTSPEGEVLLYLPPGGAPAGAATDGRTYDMVVADIMDRPDALARLRAAGAVGATTDVIAVHLDHDVPPGPELDRRLAAAGARAVPDGTTVVVGEYHAVPDVPRRTLVLGGARSGKSVEAERRLETFPEVVYVATSGTREGDGEWAERVGLHRERRPGAWRTEETCELAPLLAADGPPLLIDCLALWLTDAMDRVGAWDDAKWATDGRRALGERVTELVEAVRRTRRTVVAVSNEVGSGVVPATASGRRFRDELGRLNAAFAGECEQVLLVVAGQAVVLRG
;
A
#
# COMPACT_ATOMS: atom_id res chain seq x y z
N MET A 1 12.03 8.31 22.98
CA MET A 1 12.76 7.13 22.44
C MET A 1 13.34 7.43 21.06
N GLU A 2 14.64 7.26 20.88
CA GLU A 2 15.36 7.32 19.59
C GLU A 2 15.44 5.93 18.95
N LEU A 3 15.21 5.88 17.64
CA LEU A 3 15.31 4.69 16.81
C LEU A 3 16.26 4.94 15.65
N THR A 4 17.36 4.20 15.57
CA THR A 4 18.28 4.22 14.43
C THR A 4 18.08 2.98 13.56
N LEU A 5 17.72 3.20 12.29
CA LEU A 5 17.53 2.13 11.30
C LEU A 5 18.89 1.79 10.67
N LEU A 6 19.63 0.86 11.27
CA LEU A 6 20.97 0.46 10.81
C LEU A 6 20.94 -0.19 9.42
N GLY A 7 19.82 -0.83 9.09
CA GLY A 7 19.50 -1.37 7.77
C GLY A 7 17.99 -1.34 7.56
N THR A 8 17.56 -1.31 6.32
CA THR A 8 16.14 -1.22 5.93
C THR A 8 15.74 -2.20 4.81
N GLY A 9 16.68 -3.02 4.36
CA GLY A 9 16.48 -4.01 3.32
C GLY A 9 15.97 -5.33 3.88
N ALA A 10 15.50 -6.20 2.99
CA ALA A 10 15.16 -7.59 3.31
C ALA A 10 16.37 -8.36 3.89
N PRO A 11 16.19 -9.58 4.42
CA PRO A 11 17.29 -10.34 5.06
C PRO A 11 18.56 -10.52 4.22
N ALA A 12 18.43 -10.54 2.88
CA ALA A 12 19.57 -10.63 1.96
C ALA A 12 20.23 -9.27 1.65
N GLY A 13 19.64 -8.16 2.09
CA GLY A 13 19.96 -6.80 1.68
C GLY A 13 19.54 -6.51 0.23
N LEU A 14 19.74 -5.26 -0.18
CA LEU A 14 19.50 -4.74 -1.52
C LEU A 14 20.68 -3.85 -1.93
N PRO A 15 21.46 -4.19 -2.97
CA PRO A 15 21.23 -5.24 -3.95
C PRO A 15 21.58 -6.63 -3.43
N ARG A 16 20.89 -7.65 -3.94
CA ARG A 16 21.30 -9.04 -3.75
C ARG A 16 22.59 -9.31 -4.55
N PRO A 17 23.66 -9.89 -3.96
CA PRO A 17 24.98 -10.00 -4.60
C PRO A 17 25.01 -10.78 -5.91
N ASP A 18 24.14 -11.78 -6.07
CA ASP A 18 24.07 -12.72 -7.19
C ASP A 18 22.92 -12.41 -8.17
N CYS A 19 22.21 -11.30 -7.96
CA CYS A 19 21.02 -10.97 -8.75
C CYS A 19 21.30 -9.88 -9.80
N PRO A 20 21.14 -10.19 -11.10
CA PRO A 20 21.34 -9.21 -12.17
C PRO A 20 20.10 -8.37 -12.50
N CYS A 21 19.05 -8.39 -11.68
CA CYS A 21 17.81 -7.68 -12.00
C CYS A 21 17.99 -6.15 -12.00
N ALA A 22 17.06 -5.43 -12.63
CA ALA A 22 17.12 -3.97 -12.75
C ALA A 22 17.14 -3.25 -11.38
N SER A 23 16.37 -3.75 -10.40
CA SER A 23 16.34 -3.19 -9.04
C SER A 23 17.70 -3.33 -8.36
N CYS A 24 18.33 -4.51 -8.40
CA CYS A 24 19.67 -4.72 -7.86
C CYS A 24 20.73 -3.91 -8.62
N ALA A 25 20.61 -3.77 -9.94
CA ALA A 25 21.54 -2.98 -10.73
C ALA A 25 21.51 -1.48 -10.34
N THR A 26 20.35 -0.97 -9.94
CA THR A 26 20.12 0.45 -9.61
C THR A 26 20.23 0.76 -8.11
N ALA A 27 20.08 -0.23 -7.23
CA ALA A 27 20.28 -0.11 -5.79
C ALA A 27 21.77 0.08 -5.45
N ARG A 28 22.26 1.31 -5.59
CA ARG A 28 23.65 1.70 -5.30
C ARG A 28 23.66 3.02 -4.55
N GLY A 29 24.75 3.29 -3.82
CA GLY A 29 24.88 4.52 -3.04
C GLY A 29 23.76 4.63 -2.01
N GLY A 30 23.05 5.75 -1.98
CA GLY A 30 21.94 5.98 -1.04
C GLY A 30 20.69 5.13 -1.28
N LEU A 31 20.62 4.35 -2.36
CA LEU A 31 19.54 3.39 -2.63
C LEU A 31 19.90 1.96 -2.21
N ALA A 32 21.15 1.71 -1.79
CA ALA A 32 21.52 0.43 -1.21
C ALA A 32 20.97 0.32 0.22
N ARG A 33 20.54 -0.88 0.59
CA ARG A 33 19.95 -1.21 1.89
C ARG A 33 20.60 -2.46 2.46
N ALA A 34 21.20 -2.36 3.63
CA ALA A 34 21.63 -3.49 4.44
C ALA A 34 20.41 -4.23 5.00
N ALA A 35 20.60 -5.49 5.39
CA ALA A 35 19.55 -6.27 6.05
C ALA A 35 19.06 -5.56 7.32
N THR A 36 17.74 -5.53 7.50
CA THR A 36 17.09 -4.73 8.55
C THR A 36 17.63 -5.06 9.93
N ALA A 37 18.05 -4.01 10.65
CA ALA A 37 18.49 -4.04 12.03
C ALA A 37 18.18 -2.68 12.66
N LEU A 38 17.62 -2.69 13.88
CA LEU A 38 17.14 -1.48 14.54
C LEU A 38 17.82 -1.32 15.90
N LEU A 39 18.35 -0.12 16.16
CA LEU A 39 18.95 0.24 17.44
C LEU A 39 18.03 1.22 18.17
N VAL A 40 17.59 0.86 19.37
CA VAL A 40 16.71 1.68 20.21
C VAL A 40 17.49 2.20 21.41
N ASP A 41 17.58 3.53 21.55
CA ASP A 41 18.25 4.26 22.64
C ASP A 41 19.66 3.71 22.99
N ASP A 42 20.41 3.25 21.98
CA ASP A 42 21.72 2.57 22.12
C ASP A 42 21.74 1.37 23.10
N ALA A 43 20.57 0.87 23.52
CA ALA A 43 20.41 -0.08 24.62
C ALA A 43 19.80 -1.41 24.19
N LEU A 44 18.94 -1.39 23.17
CA LEU A 44 18.27 -2.56 22.62
C LEU A 44 18.54 -2.66 21.11
N LEU A 45 19.02 -3.82 20.68
CA LEU A 45 19.19 -4.13 19.27
C LEU A 45 18.14 -5.16 18.84
N LEU A 46 17.32 -4.78 17.86
CA LEU A 46 16.34 -5.68 17.22
C LEU A 46 16.90 -6.13 15.88
N ASP A 47 16.97 -7.44 15.72
CA ASP A 47 17.66 -8.15 14.65
C ASP A 47 19.14 -7.78 14.54
N LEU A 48 19.98 -8.74 14.91
CA LEU A 48 21.40 -8.64 14.62
C LEU A 48 21.59 -9.19 13.22
N THR A 49 22.15 -8.38 12.31
CA THR A 49 22.45 -8.78 10.93
C THR A 49 23.94 -8.57 10.62
N PRO A 50 24.49 -9.23 9.58
CA PRO A 50 25.87 -9.01 9.17
C PRO A 50 26.17 -7.52 8.93
N GLY A 51 27.19 -7.00 9.61
CA GLY A 51 27.62 -5.61 9.46
C GLY A 51 26.91 -4.59 10.36
N ALA A 52 25.96 -5.00 11.23
CA ALA A 52 25.24 -4.10 12.12
C ALA A 52 26.16 -3.21 12.99
N ALA A 53 27.30 -3.73 13.46
CA ALA A 53 28.28 -2.95 14.21
C ALA A 53 28.93 -1.81 13.38
N LEU A 54 29.26 -2.09 12.12
CA LEU A 54 29.81 -1.07 11.23
C LEU A 54 28.73 -0.07 10.80
N ALA A 55 27.49 -0.54 10.59
CA ALA A 55 26.35 0.31 10.31
C ALA A 55 26.08 1.28 11.47
N ALA A 56 26.09 0.80 12.71
CA ALA A 56 25.95 1.63 13.91
C ALA A 56 27.05 2.70 13.98
N ALA A 57 28.32 2.30 13.80
CA ALA A 57 29.44 3.25 13.80
C ALA A 57 29.32 4.32 12.70
N ARG A 58 28.86 3.95 11.50
CA ARG A 58 28.61 4.90 10.40
C ARG A 58 27.46 5.87 10.69
N ALA A 59 26.45 5.40 11.42
CA ALA A 59 25.35 6.22 11.91
C ALA A 59 25.72 7.06 13.14
N GLY A 60 26.96 6.95 13.66
CA GLY A 60 27.43 7.71 14.83
C GLY A 60 27.17 7.05 16.18
N HIS A 61 26.74 5.80 16.20
CA HIS A 61 26.39 5.06 17.41
C HIS A 61 27.44 4.01 17.81
N SER A 62 27.53 3.73 19.11
CA SER A 62 28.35 2.64 19.65
C SER A 62 27.45 1.53 20.19
N LEU A 63 27.76 0.28 19.89
CA LEU A 63 27.02 -0.87 20.41
C LEU A 63 27.44 -1.27 21.85
N THR A 64 28.39 -0.58 22.46
CA THR A 64 28.85 -0.89 23.84
C THR A 64 27.75 -0.69 24.90
N GLY A 65 26.76 0.14 24.60
CA GLY A 65 25.58 0.40 25.45
C GLY A 65 24.55 -0.71 25.39
N VAL A 66 24.57 -1.56 24.36
CA VAL A 66 23.54 -2.58 24.14
C VAL A 66 23.57 -3.60 25.28
N ARG A 67 22.41 -3.78 25.90
CA ARG A 67 22.19 -4.74 27.01
C ARG A 67 21.29 -5.89 26.60
N GLN A 68 20.57 -5.76 25.49
CA GLN A 68 19.73 -6.81 24.95
C GLN A 68 19.80 -6.84 23.43
N VAL A 69 19.91 -8.05 22.87
CA VAL A 69 19.74 -8.33 21.44
C VAL A 69 18.54 -9.26 21.29
N LEU A 70 17.56 -8.87 20.47
CA LEU A 70 16.36 -9.68 20.19
C LEU A 70 16.23 -9.97 18.71
N LEU A 71 15.86 -11.20 18.38
CA LEU A 71 15.64 -11.66 17.00
C LEU A 71 14.15 -11.79 16.73
N THR A 72 13.69 -11.29 15.60
CA THR A 72 12.29 -11.37 15.14
C THR A 72 12.04 -12.58 14.25
N HIS A 73 13.03 -13.08 13.53
CA HIS A 73 12.90 -14.21 12.60
C HIS A 73 14.14 -15.12 12.71
N PRO A 74 14.04 -16.40 12.32
CA PRO A 74 15.21 -17.24 12.16
C PRO A 74 16.12 -16.61 11.10
N HIS A 75 17.43 -16.58 11.36
CA HIS A 75 18.39 -16.22 10.33
C HIS A 75 18.77 -17.50 9.57
N ASP A 76 18.23 -17.66 8.37
CA ASP A 76 18.54 -18.79 7.47
C ASP A 76 19.89 -18.60 6.72
N GLY A 77 20.63 -17.54 7.07
CA GLY A 77 21.93 -17.21 6.50
C GLY A 77 23.12 -17.89 7.20
N PRO A 78 24.36 -17.63 6.74
CA PRO A 78 25.55 -18.14 7.40
C PRO A 78 25.60 -17.68 8.87
N PRO A 79 26.21 -18.47 9.78
CA PRO A 79 26.39 -18.09 11.17
C PRO A 79 27.06 -16.72 11.24
N MET A 80 26.41 -15.80 11.94
CA MET A 80 26.95 -14.48 12.10
C MET A 80 27.85 -14.44 13.33
N GLU A 81 29.06 -13.90 13.17
CA GLU A 81 29.91 -13.60 14.31
C GLU A 81 29.24 -12.51 15.16
N LEU A 82 28.93 -12.85 16.41
CA LEU A 82 28.50 -11.88 17.41
C LEU A 82 29.69 -10.97 17.73
N PRO A 83 29.60 -9.64 17.52
CA PRO A 83 30.61 -8.71 17.99
C PRO A 83 30.96 -8.97 19.46
N ALA A 84 32.25 -9.05 19.77
CA ALA A 84 32.71 -9.29 21.13
C ALA A 84 32.14 -8.24 22.09
N GLY A 85 31.53 -8.70 23.19
CA GLY A 85 30.91 -7.83 24.21
C GLY A 85 29.42 -7.58 24.01
N LEU A 86 28.81 -7.99 22.89
CA LEU A 86 27.35 -8.02 22.79
C LEU A 86 26.77 -9.18 23.60
N PRO A 87 25.59 -8.99 24.22
CA PRO A 87 24.88 -10.06 24.90
C PRO A 87 24.38 -11.10 23.88
N ALA A 88 24.09 -12.31 24.37
CA ALA A 88 23.55 -13.37 23.54
C ALA A 88 22.22 -12.93 22.91
N ALA A 89 22.10 -13.11 21.59
CA ALA A 89 20.87 -12.88 20.87
C ALA A 89 19.82 -13.94 21.27
N GLY A 90 18.60 -13.49 21.52
CA GLY A 90 17.50 -14.36 21.90
C GLY A 90 16.19 -13.94 21.28
N ARG A 91 15.14 -14.74 21.52
CA ARG A 91 13.77 -14.40 21.15
C ARG A 91 12.92 -14.43 22.41
N VAL A 92 12.04 -13.44 22.57
CA VAL A 92 11.07 -13.45 23.66
C VAL A 92 9.90 -14.35 23.24
N PRO A 93 9.49 -15.34 24.04
CA PRO A 93 8.33 -16.16 23.72
C PRO A 93 7.06 -15.32 23.60
N ASP A 94 6.18 -15.69 22.68
CA ASP A 94 4.93 -14.98 22.38
C ASP A 94 4.12 -14.64 23.64
N GLY A 95 3.60 -13.40 23.70
CA GLY A 95 2.79 -12.91 24.82
C GLY A 95 3.57 -12.62 26.11
N ARG A 96 4.90 -12.83 26.13
CA ARG A 96 5.75 -12.44 27.26
C ARG A 96 6.21 -10.98 27.12
N VAL A 97 6.42 -10.36 28.28
CA VAL A 97 6.98 -9.01 28.41
C VAL A 97 8.33 -9.13 29.10
N LEU A 98 9.36 -8.57 28.47
CA LEU A 98 10.69 -8.40 29.02
C LEU A 98 10.85 -6.95 29.48
N THR A 99 11.33 -6.73 30.71
CA THR A 99 11.69 -5.39 31.19
C THR A 99 13.21 -5.27 31.19
N LEU A 100 13.72 -4.29 30.46
CA LEU A 100 15.15 -4.05 30.31
C LEU A 100 15.66 -3.14 31.43
N ILE A 101 16.96 -3.25 31.71
CA ILE A 101 17.65 -2.37 32.67
C ILE A 101 17.59 -0.89 32.25
N SER A 102 17.48 -0.62 30.94
CA SER A 102 17.25 0.71 30.39
C SER A 102 15.84 1.27 30.67
N GLY A 103 14.98 0.55 31.38
CA GLY A 103 13.60 0.93 31.68
C GLY A 103 12.60 0.60 30.57
N HIS A 104 13.08 0.19 29.39
CA HIS A 104 12.23 -0.22 28.27
C HIS A 104 11.47 -1.50 28.59
N ARG A 105 10.24 -1.61 28.08
CA ARG A 105 9.43 -2.84 28.12
C ARG A 105 9.26 -3.37 26.72
N VAL A 106 9.62 -4.63 26.50
CA VAL A 106 9.50 -5.31 25.20
C VAL A 106 8.47 -6.43 25.29
N ARG A 107 7.38 -6.34 24.53
CA ARG A 107 6.33 -7.36 24.46
C ARG A 107 6.42 -8.11 23.13
N ALA A 108 6.45 -9.44 23.20
CA ALA A 108 6.39 -10.30 22.02
C ALA A 108 4.96 -10.34 21.46
N VAL A 109 4.83 -9.97 20.18
CA VAL A 109 3.58 -9.97 19.43
C VAL A 109 3.54 -11.25 18.57
N PRO A 110 2.52 -12.12 18.74
CA PRO A 110 2.35 -13.32 17.93
C PRO A 110 2.10 -12.98 16.46
N MET A 111 2.72 -13.71 15.54
CA MET A 111 2.67 -13.49 14.09
C MET A 111 1.89 -14.58 13.36
N ASP A 112 1.35 -14.24 12.19
CA ASP A 112 0.67 -15.19 11.29
C ASP A 112 1.62 -16.02 10.41
N SER A 113 2.92 -15.73 10.50
CA SER A 113 4.01 -16.45 9.87
C SER A 113 5.13 -16.71 10.90
N PRO A 114 6.10 -17.59 10.59
CA PRO A 114 7.22 -17.85 11.49
C PRO A 114 7.99 -16.57 11.82
N GLY A 115 7.90 -16.12 13.06
CA GLY A 115 8.46 -14.85 13.47
C GLY A 115 7.86 -14.37 14.79
N THR A 116 8.39 -13.25 15.29
CA THR A 116 7.91 -12.58 16.50
C THR A 116 8.02 -11.09 16.25
N GLY A 117 6.88 -10.38 16.32
CA GLY A 117 6.90 -8.91 16.37
C GLY A 117 7.30 -8.44 17.76
N TYR A 118 7.89 -7.25 17.85
CA TYR A 118 8.21 -6.64 19.13
C TYR A 118 7.52 -5.29 19.27
N GLU A 119 6.69 -5.17 20.29
CA GLU A 119 6.27 -3.88 20.82
C GLU A 119 7.30 -3.42 21.85
N VAL A 120 7.85 -2.23 21.67
CA VAL A 120 8.80 -1.60 22.58
C VAL A 120 8.15 -0.36 23.16
N THR A 121 7.97 -0.34 24.47
CA THR A 121 7.51 0.83 25.22
C THR A 121 8.70 1.47 25.92
N SER A 122 8.91 2.76 25.69
CA SER A 122 9.93 3.56 26.37
C SER A 122 9.57 3.83 27.84
N PRO A 123 10.53 4.23 28.69
CA PRO A 123 10.25 4.72 30.03
C PRO A 123 9.28 5.92 30.07
N GLU A 124 9.33 6.76 29.03
CA GLU A 124 8.50 7.97 28.86
C GLU A 124 7.09 7.64 28.33
N GLY A 125 6.89 6.42 27.83
CA GLY A 125 5.58 5.89 27.44
C GLY A 125 5.32 5.84 25.93
N GLU A 126 6.27 6.25 25.09
CA GLU A 126 6.15 6.08 23.64
C GLU A 126 6.18 4.60 23.25
N VAL A 127 5.43 4.24 22.23
CA VAL A 127 5.23 2.85 21.82
C VAL A 127 5.59 2.65 20.34
N LEU A 128 6.62 1.84 20.11
CA LEU A 128 7.08 1.37 18.81
C LEU A 128 6.61 -0.07 18.58
N LEU A 129 6.10 -0.38 17.39
CA LEU A 129 5.91 -1.75 16.92
C LEU A 129 6.88 -2.06 15.79
N TYR A 130 7.66 -3.14 15.92
CA TYR A 130 8.48 -3.69 14.85
C TYR A 130 7.98 -5.07 14.43
N LEU A 131 7.77 -5.27 13.13
CA LEU A 131 7.32 -6.54 12.55
C LEU A 131 8.42 -7.23 11.72
N PRO A 132 8.55 -8.57 11.79
CA PRO A 132 9.47 -9.33 10.96
C PRO A 132 9.10 -9.25 9.47
N PRO A 133 10.04 -9.57 8.56
CA PRO A 133 9.76 -9.65 7.13
C PRO A 133 8.65 -10.66 6.86
N GLY A 134 7.72 -10.33 5.97
CA GLY A 134 6.64 -11.25 5.63
C GLY A 134 5.70 -11.61 6.79
N GLY A 135 5.65 -10.86 7.90
CA GLY A 135 4.80 -11.15 9.06
C GLY A 135 3.72 -10.11 9.32
N ALA A 136 2.52 -10.56 9.69
CA ALA A 136 1.47 -9.71 10.24
C ALA A 136 1.04 -10.18 11.64
N PRO A 137 0.51 -9.28 12.48
CA PRO A 137 -0.08 -9.64 13.77
C PRO A 137 -1.14 -10.75 13.66
N ALA A 138 -0.99 -11.80 14.47
CA ALA A 138 -1.98 -12.85 14.68
C ALA A 138 -2.97 -12.39 15.77
N GLY A 139 -4.14 -11.90 15.34
CA GLY A 139 -5.22 -11.44 16.23
C GLY A 139 -5.22 -9.92 16.46
N ALA A 140 -6.15 -9.47 17.34
CA ALA A 140 -6.28 -8.06 17.71
C ALA A 140 -5.12 -7.65 18.63
N ALA A 141 -3.99 -7.27 18.04
CA ALA A 141 -2.70 -7.14 18.72
C ALA A 141 -2.50 -5.84 19.52
N THR A 142 -3.58 -5.15 19.88
CA THR A 142 -3.50 -3.92 20.67
C THR A 142 -4.53 -3.96 21.77
N ASP A 143 -4.10 -3.80 23.01
CA ASP A 143 -4.94 -3.59 24.19
C ASP A 143 -5.67 -2.21 24.13
N GLY A 144 -6.22 -1.85 22.97
CA GLY A 144 -6.85 -0.56 22.67
C GLY A 144 -5.89 0.63 22.53
N ARG A 145 -4.58 0.39 22.36
CA ARG A 145 -3.56 1.44 22.21
C ARG A 145 -3.17 1.67 20.75
N THR A 146 -2.94 2.93 20.41
CA THR A 146 -2.29 3.36 19.17
C THR A 146 -0.78 3.33 19.33
N TYR A 147 -0.06 2.89 18.31
CA TYR A 147 1.39 3.03 18.25
C TYR A 147 1.78 4.44 17.81
N ASP A 148 2.85 4.96 18.39
CA ASP A 148 3.46 6.21 17.93
C ASP A 148 4.25 5.96 16.64
N MET A 149 4.84 4.77 16.51
CA MET A 149 5.55 4.35 15.30
C MET A 149 5.35 2.86 15.00
N VAL A 150 5.22 2.53 13.72
CA VAL A 150 5.23 1.17 13.20
C VAL A 150 6.33 1.02 12.17
N VAL A 151 7.18 0.01 12.35
CA VAL A 151 8.25 -0.36 11.43
C VAL A 151 7.93 -1.75 10.89
N ALA A 152 7.62 -1.86 9.60
CA ALA A 152 7.10 -3.10 9.03
C ALA A 152 7.37 -3.22 7.52
N ASP A 153 7.15 -4.43 7.01
CA ASP A 153 7.16 -4.73 5.58
C ASP A 153 5.84 -4.32 4.92
N ILE A 154 5.75 -3.07 4.48
CA ILE A 154 4.51 -2.52 3.90
C ILE A 154 4.29 -2.96 2.45
N MET A 155 5.38 -3.26 1.74
CA MET A 155 5.31 -3.54 0.31
C MET A 155 4.89 -4.98 0.02
N ASP A 156 5.35 -5.94 0.83
CA ASP A 156 4.98 -7.35 0.65
C ASP A 156 3.83 -7.78 1.57
N ARG A 157 3.65 -7.09 2.72
CA ARG A 157 2.55 -7.34 3.68
C ARG A 157 1.68 -6.10 3.94
N PRO A 158 1.05 -5.51 2.90
CA PRO A 158 0.12 -4.39 3.10
C PRO A 158 -1.07 -4.76 4.01
N ASP A 159 -1.42 -6.04 4.06
CA ASP A 159 -2.46 -6.57 4.95
C ASP A 159 -2.11 -6.42 6.45
N ALA A 160 -0.82 -6.40 6.81
CA ALA A 160 -0.39 -6.14 8.18
C ALA A 160 -0.84 -4.75 8.65
N LEU A 161 -0.63 -3.74 7.81
CA LEU A 161 -1.06 -2.37 8.07
C LEU A 161 -2.59 -2.26 8.09
N ALA A 162 -3.28 -2.96 7.20
CA ALA A 162 -4.74 -3.02 7.19
C ALA A 162 -5.30 -3.59 8.51
N ARG A 163 -4.73 -4.70 9.02
CA ARG A 163 -5.15 -5.29 10.31
C ARG A 163 -4.88 -4.36 11.49
N LEU A 164 -3.74 -3.69 11.50
CA LEU A 164 -3.41 -2.71 12.55
C LEU A 164 -4.40 -1.55 12.55
N ARG A 165 -4.77 -1.02 11.37
CA ARG A 165 -5.81 0.01 11.26
C ARG A 165 -7.18 -0.49 11.71
N ALA A 166 -7.55 -1.72 11.35
CA ALA A 166 -8.80 -2.34 11.76
C ALA A 166 -8.91 -2.45 13.29
N ALA A 167 -7.78 -2.72 13.96
CA ALA A 167 -7.68 -2.80 15.42
C ALA A 167 -7.61 -1.42 16.10
N GLY A 168 -7.55 -0.32 15.35
CA GLY A 168 -7.31 1.03 15.88
C GLY A 168 -5.88 1.26 16.37
N ALA A 169 -4.94 0.39 16.02
CA ALA A 169 -3.54 0.44 16.43
C ALA A 169 -2.72 1.48 15.68
N VAL A 170 -3.15 1.81 14.46
CA VAL A 170 -2.51 2.79 13.59
C VAL A 170 -3.53 3.86 13.25
N GLY A 171 -3.20 5.11 13.58
CA GLY A 171 -4.03 6.29 13.32
C GLY A 171 -3.31 7.34 12.48
N ALA A 172 -3.91 8.53 12.39
CA ALA A 172 -3.36 9.65 11.61
C ALA A 172 -2.04 10.23 12.16
N THR A 173 -1.71 9.93 13.41
CA THR A 173 -0.49 10.39 14.09
C THR A 173 0.59 9.30 14.18
N THR A 174 0.29 8.08 13.74
CA THR A 174 1.26 6.98 13.77
C THR A 174 2.21 7.14 12.59
N ASP A 175 3.51 7.26 12.85
CA ASP A 175 4.52 7.24 11.80
C ASP A 175 4.76 5.80 11.33
N VAL A 176 4.65 5.55 10.02
CA VAL A 176 4.79 4.20 9.45
C VAL A 176 6.02 4.18 8.55
N ILE A 177 7.05 3.45 8.99
CA ILE A 177 8.31 3.30 8.26
C ILE A 177 8.37 1.91 7.62
N ALA A 178 8.51 1.89 6.30
CA ALA A 178 8.69 0.67 5.55
C ALA A 178 10.15 0.19 5.62
N VAL A 179 10.31 -1.08 5.99
CA VAL A 179 11.58 -1.83 6.01
C VAL A 179 11.41 -3.17 5.30
N HIS A 180 12.43 -4.01 5.33
CA HIS A 180 12.45 -5.29 4.59
C HIS A 180 12.32 -5.12 3.08
N LEU A 181 12.75 -3.99 2.55
CA LEU A 181 12.63 -3.67 1.13
C LEU A 181 13.60 -4.52 0.30
N ASP A 182 13.06 -5.33 -0.62
CA ASP A 182 13.84 -6.20 -1.50
C ASP A 182 13.74 -5.78 -2.98
N HIS A 183 14.35 -6.58 -3.86
CA HIS A 183 14.55 -6.30 -5.28
C HIS A 183 13.31 -6.44 -6.17
N ASP A 184 12.23 -6.99 -5.64
CA ASP A 184 10.89 -7.02 -6.24
C ASP A 184 10.10 -5.73 -5.99
N VAL A 185 10.54 -4.92 -5.04
CA VAL A 185 10.05 -3.57 -4.81
C VAL A 185 10.76 -2.59 -5.77
N PRO A 186 10.01 -1.75 -6.51
CA PRO A 186 10.61 -0.75 -7.38
C PRO A 186 11.38 0.30 -6.56
N PRO A 187 12.61 0.68 -6.94
CA PRO A 187 13.40 1.65 -6.18
C PRO A 187 13.00 3.10 -6.47
N GLY A 188 13.47 4.02 -5.62
CA GLY A 188 13.42 5.46 -5.87
C GLY A 188 12.00 6.06 -5.83
N PRO A 189 11.67 7.02 -6.70
CA PRO A 189 10.41 7.76 -6.62
C PRO A 189 9.14 6.90 -6.68
N GLU A 190 9.21 5.74 -7.33
CA GLU A 190 8.08 4.81 -7.38
C GLU A 190 7.81 4.15 -6.04
N LEU A 191 8.85 3.85 -5.24
CA LEU A 191 8.71 3.38 -3.86
C LEU A 191 7.99 4.45 -3.02
N ASP A 192 8.51 5.67 -3.06
CA ASP A 192 8.00 6.79 -2.26
C ASP A 192 6.52 7.05 -2.57
N ARG A 193 6.14 7.01 -3.85
CA ARG A 193 4.75 7.16 -4.29
C ARG A 193 3.84 6.06 -3.75
N ARG A 194 4.27 4.80 -3.80
CA ARG A 194 3.48 3.66 -3.31
C ARG A 194 3.31 3.71 -1.79
N LEU A 195 4.38 4.02 -1.07
CA LEU A 195 4.34 4.16 0.38
C LEU A 195 3.47 5.35 0.78
N ALA A 196 3.57 6.49 0.09
CA ALA A 196 2.70 7.64 0.35
C ALA A 196 1.21 7.32 0.18
N ALA A 197 0.85 6.52 -0.83
CA ALA A 197 -0.53 6.05 -1.01
C ALA A 197 -1.01 5.14 0.14
N ALA A 198 -0.08 4.48 0.84
CA ALA A 198 -0.32 3.71 2.05
C ALA A 198 -0.19 4.54 3.34
N GLY A 199 0.12 5.84 3.29
CA GLY A 199 0.42 6.64 4.49
C GLY A 199 1.69 6.20 5.21
N ALA A 200 2.66 5.66 4.47
CA ALA A 200 3.96 5.20 4.96
C ALA A 200 5.10 5.93 4.23
N ARG A 201 6.33 5.75 4.73
CA ARG A 201 7.55 6.27 4.10
C ARG A 201 8.71 5.30 4.25
N ALA A 202 9.72 5.44 3.41
CA ALA A 202 11.00 4.77 3.61
C ALA A 202 12.06 5.80 4.04
N VAL A 203 13.09 5.33 4.72
CA VAL A 203 14.27 6.13 5.04
C VAL A 203 15.53 5.44 4.53
N PRO A 204 16.63 6.18 4.32
CA PRO A 204 17.94 5.58 4.09
C PRO A 204 18.43 4.84 5.34
N ASP A 205 19.33 3.88 5.13
CA ASP A 205 20.06 3.25 6.22
C ASP A 205 20.88 4.27 7.04
N GLY A 206 21.00 4.02 8.33
CA GLY A 206 21.67 4.88 9.30
C GLY A 206 20.84 6.09 9.75
N THR A 207 19.60 6.22 9.29
CA THR A 207 18.71 7.31 9.73
C THR A 207 18.27 7.07 11.18
N THR A 208 18.45 8.09 12.03
CA THR A 208 17.87 8.16 13.37
C THR A 208 16.57 8.95 13.32
N VAL A 209 15.52 8.41 13.92
CA VAL A 209 14.20 9.05 14.06
C VAL A 209 13.79 9.04 15.53
N VAL A 210 12.97 10.01 15.94
CA VAL A 210 12.44 10.08 17.30
C VAL A 210 11.01 9.55 17.31
N VAL A 211 10.76 8.51 18.09
CA VAL A 211 9.42 7.93 18.22
C VAL A 211 8.54 8.88 19.04
N GLY A 212 7.34 9.17 18.55
CA GLY A 212 6.41 10.12 19.15
C GLY A 212 6.59 11.57 18.68
N GLU A 213 7.63 11.88 17.90
CA GLU A 213 7.75 13.17 17.23
C GLU A 213 6.74 13.26 16.08
N TYR A 214 6.04 14.39 15.98
CA TYR A 214 5.10 14.60 14.89
C TYR A 214 5.85 14.72 13.56
N HIS A 215 5.59 13.79 12.66
CA HIS A 215 5.95 13.89 11.25
C HIS A 215 4.70 14.07 10.41
N ALA A 216 4.78 14.95 9.41
CA ALA A 216 3.73 15.08 8.42
C ALA A 216 3.63 13.76 7.63
N VAL A 217 2.63 12.95 7.96
CA VAL A 217 2.29 11.74 7.21
C VAL A 217 1.70 12.18 5.86
N PRO A 218 2.09 11.57 4.73
CA PRO A 218 1.49 11.88 3.44
C PRO A 218 -0.03 11.70 3.49
N ASP A 219 -0.79 12.72 3.10
CA ASP A 219 -2.24 12.63 3.00
C ASP A 219 -2.61 11.62 1.91
N VAL A 220 -3.34 10.56 2.29
CA VAL A 220 -3.88 9.60 1.32
C VAL A 220 -5.00 10.29 0.54
N PRO A 221 -4.89 10.44 -0.80
CA PRO A 221 -5.87 11.17 -1.59
C PRO A 221 -7.21 10.46 -1.54
N ARG A 222 -8.28 11.21 -1.25
CA ARG A 222 -9.62 10.63 -1.11
C ARG A 222 -10.18 10.17 -2.43
N ARG A 223 -9.91 10.84 -3.55
CA ARG A 223 -10.44 10.51 -4.88
C ARG A 223 -9.31 10.41 -5.88
N THR A 224 -9.11 9.19 -6.38
CA THR A 224 -8.10 8.87 -7.38
C THR A 224 -8.75 8.33 -8.64
N LEU A 225 -8.37 8.87 -9.81
CA LEU A 225 -8.70 8.30 -11.11
C LEU A 225 -7.46 7.63 -11.70
N VAL A 226 -7.56 6.34 -12.04
CA VAL A 226 -6.51 5.54 -12.67
C VAL A 226 -6.89 5.25 -14.11
N LEU A 227 -6.26 5.95 -15.04
CA LEU A 227 -6.42 5.79 -16.48
C LEU A 227 -5.41 4.80 -17.03
N GLY A 228 -5.71 4.19 -18.18
CA GLY A 228 -4.73 3.42 -18.92
C GLY A 228 -5.32 2.61 -20.06
N GLY A 229 -4.44 2.09 -20.92
CA GLY A 229 -4.84 1.20 -22.01
C GLY A 229 -5.39 -0.15 -21.53
N ALA A 230 -5.80 -0.98 -22.49
CA ALA A 230 -6.07 -2.38 -22.19
C ALA A 230 -4.79 -3.08 -21.72
N ARG A 231 -4.90 -3.92 -20.67
CA ARG A 231 -3.78 -4.69 -20.09
C ARG A 231 -2.57 -3.83 -19.65
N SER A 232 -2.78 -2.54 -19.35
CA SER A 232 -1.69 -1.66 -18.93
C SER A 232 -1.28 -1.84 -17.46
N GLY A 233 -2.04 -2.57 -16.65
CA GLY A 233 -1.82 -2.70 -15.21
C GLY A 233 -2.66 -1.77 -14.33
N LYS A 234 -3.59 -0.99 -14.91
CA LYS A 234 -4.40 0.00 -14.17
C LYS A 234 -5.24 -0.56 -13.01
N SER A 235 -5.80 -1.77 -13.13
CA SER A 235 -6.55 -2.38 -12.03
C SER A 235 -5.62 -2.77 -10.87
N VAL A 236 -4.41 -3.26 -11.15
CA VAL A 236 -3.41 -3.59 -10.12
C VAL A 236 -2.94 -2.33 -9.39
N GLU A 237 -2.71 -1.24 -10.13
CA GLU A 237 -2.39 0.05 -9.52
C GLU A 237 -3.55 0.60 -8.66
N ALA A 238 -4.80 0.39 -9.07
CA ALA A 238 -5.96 0.76 -8.27
C ALA A 238 -6.11 -0.10 -7.01
N GLU A 239 -5.84 -1.40 -7.10
CA GLU A 239 -5.89 -2.34 -5.98
C GLU A 239 -4.86 -1.96 -4.90
N ARG A 240 -3.60 -1.74 -5.29
CA ARG A 240 -2.48 -1.33 -4.40
C ARG A 240 -2.77 -0.12 -3.54
N ARG A 241 -3.57 0.81 -4.03
CA ARG A 241 -3.94 2.04 -3.31
C ARG A 241 -4.86 1.78 -2.13
N LEU A 242 -5.54 0.64 -2.12
CA LEU A 242 -6.53 0.29 -1.12
C LEU A 242 -6.15 -0.96 -0.32
N GLU A 243 -5.07 -1.67 -0.67
CA GLU A 243 -4.62 -2.90 0.00
C GLU A 243 -4.30 -2.71 1.49
N THR A 244 -3.97 -1.48 1.91
CA THR A 244 -3.70 -1.15 3.32
C THR A 244 -4.93 -0.68 4.08
N PHE A 245 -6.11 -0.68 3.45
CA PHE A 245 -7.38 -0.38 4.13
C PHE A 245 -8.01 -1.68 4.69
N PRO A 246 -8.59 -1.64 5.90
CA PRO A 246 -9.22 -2.80 6.53
C PRO A 246 -10.31 -3.47 5.69
N GLU A 247 -11.12 -2.66 5.05
CA GLU A 247 -12.28 -3.07 4.27
C GLU A 247 -12.33 -2.24 2.98
N VAL A 248 -12.77 -2.85 1.90
CA VAL A 248 -12.98 -2.17 0.61
C VAL A 248 -14.19 -2.78 -0.06
N VAL A 249 -14.98 -1.94 -0.72
CA VAL A 249 -16.05 -2.39 -1.63
C VAL A 249 -15.55 -2.24 -3.06
N TYR A 250 -15.25 -3.37 -3.69
CA TYR A 250 -14.91 -3.47 -5.10
C TYR A 250 -16.20 -3.48 -5.92
N VAL A 251 -16.40 -2.47 -6.74
CA VAL A 251 -17.56 -2.33 -7.62
C VAL A 251 -17.19 -2.76 -9.04
N ALA A 252 -17.63 -3.95 -9.41
CA ALA A 252 -17.46 -4.48 -10.76
C ALA A 252 -18.62 -4.03 -11.65
N THR A 253 -18.35 -3.12 -12.58
CA THR A 253 -19.36 -2.53 -13.49
C THR A 253 -19.55 -3.34 -14.77
N SER A 254 -18.83 -4.44 -14.92
CA SER A 254 -18.91 -5.30 -16.10
C SER A 254 -20.19 -6.16 -16.17
N GLY A 255 -20.86 -6.35 -15.03
CA GLY A 255 -21.86 -7.39 -14.84
C GLY A 255 -21.34 -8.81 -15.08
N THR A 256 -22.26 -9.78 -15.08
CA THR A 256 -22.03 -11.15 -15.55
C THR A 256 -22.22 -11.21 -17.07
N ARG A 257 -21.16 -11.58 -17.80
CA ARG A 257 -21.28 -11.94 -19.22
C ARG A 257 -21.54 -13.44 -19.32
N GLU A 258 -22.82 -13.82 -19.44
CA GLU A 258 -23.20 -15.22 -19.63
C GLU A 258 -22.55 -15.79 -20.91
N GLY A 259 -21.81 -16.89 -20.79
CA GLY A 259 -21.24 -17.63 -21.92
C GLY A 259 -19.80 -17.31 -22.31
N ASP A 260 -19.10 -16.41 -21.62
CA ASP A 260 -17.68 -16.10 -21.87
C ASP A 260 -16.78 -16.73 -20.80
N GLY A 261 -16.21 -17.91 -21.11
CA GLY A 261 -15.33 -18.66 -20.20
C GLY A 261 -14.01 -17.94 -19.90
N GLU A 262 -13.45 -17.20 -20.86
CA GLU A 262 -12.23 -16.39 -20.66
C GLU A 262 -12.53 -15.21 -19.73
N TRP A 263 -13.72 -14.62 -19.84
CA TRP A 263 -14.19 -13.60 -18.92
C TRP A 263 -14.36 -14.14 -17.50
N ALA A 264 -14.96 -15.33 -17.34
CA ALA A 264 -15.17 -15.96 -16.04
C ALA A 264 -13.85 -16.34 -15.35
N GLU A 265 -12.91 -16.94 -16.07
CA GLU A 265 -11.57 -17.25 -15.57
C GLU A 265 -10.82 -15.98 -15.12
N ARG A 266 -10.89 -14.93 -15.93
CA ARG A 266 -10.30 -13.63 -15.58
C ARG A 266 -10.92 -13.03 -14.32
N VAL A 267 -12.24 -13.08 -14.17
CA VAL A 267 -12.93 -12.63 -12.94
C VAL A 267 -12.48 -13.46 -11.74
N GLY A 268 -12.31 -14.78 -11.89
CA GLY A 268 -11.77 -15.67 -10.86
C GLY A 268 -10.39 -15.23 -10.38
N LEU A 269 -9.45 -15.06 -11.31
CA LEU A 269 -8.09 -14.58 -11.01
C LEU A 269 -8.08 -13.18 -10.37
N HIS A 270 -9.01 -12.28 -10.76
CA HIS A 270 -9.14 -10.99 -10.10
C HIS A 270 -9.68 -11.08 -8.67
N ARG A 271 -10.60 -12.02 -8.39
CA ARG A 271 -11.13 -12.23 -7.04
C ARG A 271 -10.11 -12.87 -6.12
N GLU A 272 -9.38 -13.89 -6.60
CA GLU A 272 -8.35 -14.59 -5.82
C GLU A 272 -7.19 -13.69 -5.39
N ARG A 273 -6.87 -12.65 -6.18
CA ARG A 273 -5.83 -11.67 -5.82
C ARG A 273 -6.23 -10.69 -4.72
N ARG A 274 -7.53 -10.49 -4.46
CA ARG A 274 -7.99 -9.45 -3.53
C ARG A 274 -7.84 -9.92 -2.09
N PRO A 275 -7.55 -9.01 -1.14
CA PRO A 275 -7.62 -9.35 0.27
C PRO A 275 -9.00 -9.91 0.62
N GLY A 276 -9.05 -10.99 1.41
CA GLY A 276 -10.30 -11.68 1.75
C GLY A 276 -11.34 -10.82 2.49
N ALA A 277 -10.91 -9.68 3.06
CA ALA A 277 -11.80 -8.69 3.69
C ALA A 277 -12.55 -7.80 2.68
N TRP A 278 -12.20 -7.84 1.40
CA TRP A 278 -12.85 -7.02 0.38
C TRP A 278 -14.19 -7.62 -0.05
N ARG A 279 -15.23 -6.78 -0.07
CA ARG A 279 -16.54 -7.16 -0.61
C ARG A 279 -16.62 -6.77 -2.08
N THR A 280 -17.17 -7.65 -2.92
CA THR A 280 -17.45 -7.33 -4.33
C THR A 280 -18.94 -7.05 -4.52
N GLU A 281 -19.26 -5.94 -5.16
CA GLU A 281 -20.61 -5.55 -5.61
C GLU A 281 -20.61 -5.49 -7.13
N GLU A 282 -21.52 -6.23 -7.78
CA GLU A 282 -21.66 -6.21 -9.24
C GLU A 282 -22.82 -5.30 -9.63
N THR A 283 -22.52 -4.04 -9.97
CA THR A 283 -23.55 -3.04 -10.27
C THR A 283 -23.00 -1.86 -11.08
N CYS A 284 -23.87 -1.25 -11.87
CA CYS A 284 -23.65 0.03 -12.54
C CYS A 284 -24.31 1.21 -11.80
N GLU A 285 -25.04 0.94 -10.71
CA GLU A 285 -25.68 1.96 -9.87
C GLU A 285 -24.66 2.55 -8.88
N LEU A 286 -23.77 3.40 -9.40
CA LEU A 286 -22.66 3.98 -8.63
C LEU A 286 -23.10 5.12 -7.70
N ALA A 287 -24.07 5.93 -8.10
CA ALA A 287 -24.47 7.12 -7.34
C ALA A 287 -24.98 6.78 -5.92
N PRO A 288 -25.83 5.75 -5.71
CA PRO A 288 -26.23 5.34 -4.36
C PRO A 288 -25.05 4.86 -3.50
N LEU A 289 -24.09 4.13 -4.08
CA LEU A 289 -22.90 3.64 -3.36
C LEU A 289 -21.98 4.78 -2.92
N LEU A 290 -21.85 5.80 -3.77
CA LEU A 290 -21.05 7.00 -3.50
C LEU A 290 -21.72 7.94 -2.49
N ALA A 291 -23.06 7.97 -2.44
CA ALA A 291 -23.83 8.79 -1.50
C ALA A 291 -23.89 8.20 -0.09
N ALA A 292 -23.83 6.87 0.04
CA ALA A 292 -23.77 6.20 1.34
C ALA A 292 -22.42 6.43 2.03
N ASP A 293 -22.41 6.41 3.36
CA ASP A 293 -21.18 6.26 4.15
C ASP A 293 -20.72 4.79 4.13
N GLY A 294 -19.43 4.55 4.29
CA GLY A 294 -18.89 3.18 4.30
C GLY A 294 -17.39 3.10 4.02
N PRO A 295 -16.86 1.87 3.83
CA PRO A 295 -15.43 1.65 3.53
C PRO A 295 -15.03 2.27 2.18
N PRO A 296 -13.74 2.36 1.83
CA PRO A 296 -13.33 2.77 0.49
C PRO A 296 -14.04 2.03 -0.66
N LEU A 297 -14.16 2.69 -1.81
CA LEU A 297 -14.71 2.14 -3.06
C LEU A 297 -13.61 2.00 -4.11
N LEU A 298 -13.53 0.83 -4.73
CA LEU A 298 -12.76 0.61 -5.96
C LEU A 298 -13.74 0.37 -7.11
N ILE A 299 -13.85 1.30 -8.06
CA ILE A 299 -14.75 1.18 -9.21
C ILE A 299 -13.96 0.67 -10.42
N ASP A 300 -14.27 -0.53 -10.92
CA ASP A 300 -13.64 -1.11 -12.12
C ASP A 300 -14.72 -1.57 -13.13
N CYS A 301 -14.95 -0.87 -14.25
CA CYS A 301 -14.40 0.43 -14.65
C CYS A 301 -15.45 1.38 -15.22
N LEU A 302 -15.13 2.68 -15.23
CA LEU A 302 -16.01 3.73 -15.78
C LEU A 302 -16.35 3.51 -17.27
N ALA A 303 -15.50 2.80 -18.03
CA ALA A 303 -15.77 2.46 -19.43
C ALA A 303 -16.94 1.47 -19.59
N LEU A 304 -17.08 0.51 -18.67
CA LEU A 304 -18.19 -0.45 -18.68
C LEU A 304 -19.45 0.17 -18.07
N TRP A 305 -19.30 1.00 -17.05
CA TRP A 305 -20.39 1.86 -16.58
C TRP A 305 -20.97 2.73 -17.71
N LEU A 306 -20.11 3.36 -18.51
CA LEU A 306 -20.55 4.18 -19.65
C LEU A 306 -21.29 3.34 -20.70
N THR A 307 -20.81 2.13 -20.98
CA THR A 307 -21.50 1.19 -21.87
C THR A 307 -22.94 0.93 -21.40
N ASP A 308 -23.13 0.58 -20.12
CA ASP A 308 -24.46 0.36 -19.52
C ASP A 308 -25.32 1.63 -19.55
N ALA A 309 -24.74 2.80 -19.24
CA ALA A 309 -25.46 4.08 -19.29
C ALA A 309 -25.93 4.41 -20.71
N MET A 310 -25.10 4.11 -21.72
CA MET A 310 -25.46 4.26 -23.13
C MET A 310 -26.54 3.28 -23.57
N ASP A 311 -26.49 2.02 -23.12
CA ASP A 311 -27.52 1.01 -23.39
C ASP A 311 -28.89 1.46 -22.88
N ARG A 312 -28.97 1.89 -21.61
CA ARG A 312 -30.23 2.30 -20.95
C ARG A 312 -30.95 3.45 -21.64
N VAL A 313 -30.18 4.38 -22.22
CA VAL A 313 -30.72 5.56 -22.90
C VAL A 313 -30.78 5.38 -24.42
N GLY A 314 -30.45 4.18 -24.93
CA GLY A 314 -30.45 3.87 -26.36
C GLY A 314 -29.46 4.70 -27.17
N ALA A 315 -28.36 5.15 -26.56
CA ALA A 315 -27.37 6.05 -27.17
C ALA A 315 -26.58 5.41 -28.32
N TRP A 316 -26.70 4.10 -28.56
CA TRP A 316 -26.09 3.43 -29.70
C TRP A 316 -26.83 3.68 -31.01
N ASP A 317 -28.13 3.92 -30.94
CA ASP A 317 -28.97 4.23 -32.09
C ASP A 317 -28.86 5.72 -32.46
N ASP A 318 -28.64 6.00 -33.74
CA ASP A 318 -28.40 7.38 -34.21
C ASP A 318 -29.66 8.27 -34.09
N ALA A 319 -30.85 7.70 -34.28
CA ALA A 319 -32.10 8.45 -34.17
C ALA A 319 -32.40 8.80 -32.71
N LYS A 320 -32.30 7.82 -31.79
CA LYS A 320 -32.45 8.05 -30.35
C LYS A 320 -31.40 9.02 -29.81
N TRP A 321 -30.14 8.90 -30.27
CA TRP A 321 -29.09 9.82 -29.88
C TRP A 321 -29.40 11.27 -30.26
N ALA A 322 -30.00 11.48 -31.44
CA ALA A 322 -30.35 12.80 -31.94
C ALA A 322 -31.57 13.42 -31.24
N THR A 323 -32.50 12.61 -30.72
CA THR A 323 -33.71 13.09 -30.06
C THR A 323 -33.51 13.39 -28.58
N ASP A 324 -33.10 12.39 -27.80
CA ASP A 324 -33.16 12.42 -26.33
C ASP A 324 -32.00 11.68 -25.65
N GLY A 325 -31.42 10.67 -26.30
CA GLY A 325 -30.33 9.85 -25.76
C GLY A 325 -29.12 10.65 -25.31
N ARG A 326 -28.73 11.71 -26.04
CA ARG A 326 -27.62 12.59 -25.63
C ARG A 326 -27.90 13.31 -24.31
N ARG A 327 -29.10 13.89 -24.16
CA ARG A 327 -29.49 14.61 -22.95
C ARG A 327 -29.57 13.65 -21.77
N ALA A 328 -30.23 12.50 -21.96
CA ALA A 328 -30.39 11.49 -20.93
C ALA A 328 -29.04 10.91 -20.47
N LEU A 329 -28.09 10.68 -21.38
CA LEU A 329 -26.73 10.28 -21.01
C LEU A 329 -26.02 11.37 -20.19
N GLY A 330 -26.13 12.63 -20.64
CA GLY A 330 -25.55 13.77 -19.93
C GLY A 330 -26.08 13.92 -18.50
N GLU A 331 -27.38 13.68 -18.28
CA GLU A 331 -27.99 13.66 -16.95
C GLU A 331 -27.39 12.58 -16.06
N ARG A 332 -27.21 11.34 -16.56
CA ARG A 332 -26.56 10.25 -15.81
C ARG A 332 -25.09 10.54 -15.49
N VAL A 333 -24.35 11.12 -16.42
CA VAL A 333 -22.96 11.54 -16.19
C VAL A 333 -22.89 12.62 -15.12
N THR A 334 -23.78 13.61 -15.19
CA THR A 334 -23.86 14.69 -14.19
C THR A 334 -24.16 14.13 -12.81
N GLU A 335 -25.15 13.24 -12.69
CA GLU A 335 -25.50 12.57 -11.44
C GLU A 335 -24.29 11.82 -10.83
N LEU A 336 -23.55 11.06 -11.65
CA LEU A 336 -22.36 10.35 -11.19
C LEU A 336 -21.29 11.33 -10.67
N VAL A 337 -20.99 12.38 -11.44
CA VAL A 337 -19.97 13.37 -11.07
C VAL A 337 -20.36 14.11 -9.79
N GLU A 338 -21.63 14.47 -9.63
CA GLU A 338 -22.14 15.07 -8.39
C GLU A 338 -22.07 14.12 -7.19
N ALA A 339 -22.25 12.81 -7.41
CA ALA A 339 -22.09 11.81 -6.35
C ALA A 339 -20.61 11.70 -5.92
N VAL A 340 -19.67 11.69 -6.87
CA VAL A 340 -18.22 11.70 -6.60
C VAL A 340 -17.79 12.99 -5.88
N ARG A 341 -18.38 14.13 -6.26
CA ARG A 341 -18.12 15.41 -5.59
C ARG A 341 -18.52 15.38 -4.12
N ARG A 342 -19.66 14.77 -3.81
CA ARG A 342 -20.27 14.78 -2.46
C ARG A 342 -19.83 13.63 -1.56
N THR A 343 -19.24 12.58 -2.12
CA THR A 343 -18.87 11.39 -1.35
C THR A 343 -17.86 11.72 -0.24
N ARG A 344 -18.03 11.08 0.90
CA ARG A 344 -17.07 11.12 2.02
C ARG A 344 -16.15 9.91 2.03
N ARG A 345 -16.46 8.90 1.21
CA ARG A 345 -15.67 7.67 1.08
C ARG A 345 -14.39 7.97 0.32
N THR A 346 -13.34 7.21 0.62
CA THR A 346 -12.20 7.13 -0.29
C THR A 346 -12.64 6.38 -1.55
N VAL A 347 -12.33 6.89 -2.74
CA VAL A 347 -12.73 6.36 -4.04
C VAL A 347 -11.51 6.24 -4.94
N VAL A 348 -11.30 5.04 -5.47
CA VAL A 348 -10.36 4.78 -6.57
C VAL A 348 -11.17 4.29 -7.76
N ALA A 349 -11.17 5.02 -8.86
CA ALA A 349 -11.88 4.65 -10.07
C ALA A 349 -10.90 4.28 -11.19
N VAL A 350 -11.16 3.18 -11.87
CA VAL A 350 -10.42 2.73 -13.05
C VAL A 350 -11.19 3.17 -14.30
N SER A 351 -10.48 3.71 -15.28
CA SER A 351 -11.05 3.94 -16.61
C SER A 351 -10.04 3.67 -17.71
N ASN A 352 -10.56 3.45 -18.91
CA ASN A 352 -9.73 3.22 -20.09
C ASN A 352 -9.37 4.55 -20.76
N GLU A 353 -8.12 4.65 -21.21
CA GLU A 353 -7.71 5.65 -22.18
C GLU A 353 -7.84 5.04 -23.60
N VAL A 354 -8.76 5.58 -24.40
CA VAL A 354 -9.10 5.09 -25.75
C VAL A 354 -8.95 6.17 -26.84
N GLY A 355 -8.64 7.40 -26.45
CA GLY A 355 -8.54 8.57 -27.32
C GLY A 355 -7.20 8.68 -28.06
N SER A 356 -6.16 7.98 -27.60
CA SER A 356 -4.80 8.04 -28.17
C SER A 356 -4.58 7.17 -29.42
N GLY A 357 -5.65 6.63 -30.01
CA GLY A 357 -5.62 5.76 -31.18
C GLY A 357 -6.24 6.38 -32.43
N VAL A 358 -6.43 5.55 -33.46
CA VAL A 358 -7.09 5.96 -34.71
C VAL A 358 -8.58 6.24 -34.46
N VAL A 359 -9.17 7.15 -35.24
CA VAL A 359 -10.61 7.41 -35.22
C VAL A 359 -11.39 6.14 -35.58
N PRO A 360 -12.35 5.68 -34.74
CA PRO A 360 -13.16 4.52 -35.06
C PRO A 360 -13.94 4.67 -36.38
N ALA A 361 -14.03 3.59 -37.14
CA ALA A 361 -14.74 3.57 -38.42
C ALA A 361 -16.26 3.76 -38.25
N THR A 362 -16.84 3.23 -37.17
CA THR A 362 -18.28 3.29 -36.89
C THR A 362 -18.68 4.56 -36.14
N ALA A 363 -19.90 5.04 -36.38
CA ALA A 363 -20.46 6.18 -35.65
C ALA A 363 -20.58 5.90 -34.14
N SER A 364 -21.03 4.70 -33.78
CA SER A 364 -21.11 4.22 -32.39
C SER A 364 -19.75 4.19 -31.70
N GLY A 365 -18.70 3.72 -32.39
CA GLY A 365 -17.34 3.69 -31.84
C GLY A 365 -16.79 5.10 -31.60
N ARG A 366 -17.01 6.02 -32.53
CA ARG A 366 -16.64 7.45 -32.34
C ARG A 366 -17.38 8.05 -31.15
N ARG A 367 -18.69 7.81 -31.06
CA ARG A 367 -19.53 8.28 -29.95
C ARG A 367 -19.00 7.78 -28.61
N PHE A 368 -18.80 6.46 -28.46
CA PHE A 368 -18.28 5.89 -27.21
C PHE A 368 -16.92 6.48 -26.82
N ARG A 369 -15.99 6.57 -27.77
CA ARG A 369 -14.66 7.16 -27.52
C ARG A 369 -14.77 8.60 -27.03
N ASP A 370 -15.59 9.42 -27.70
CA ASP A 370 -15.76 10.84 -27.37
C ASP A 370 -16.46 11.01 -26.01
N GLU A 371 -17.52 10.25 -25.73
CA GLU A 371 -18.21 10.29 -24.43
C GLU A 371 -17.35 9.75 -23.28
N LEU A 372 -16.54 8.71 -23.51
CA LEU A 372 -15.59 8.22 -22.49
C LEU A 372 -14.53 9.27 -22.18
N GLY A 373 -14.04 10.00 -23.19
CA GLY A 373 -13.15 11.13 -22.98
C GLY A 373 -13.79 12.22 -22.12
N ARG A 374 -15.05 12.59 -22.39
CA ARG A 374 -15.79 13.58 -21.59
C ARG A 374 -16.05 13.11 -20.17
N LEU A 375 -16.45 11.84 -19.99
CA LEU A 375 -16.63 11.23 -18.67
C LEU A 375 -15.33 11.24 -17.87
N ASN A 376 -14.22 10.79 -18.48
CA ASN A 376 -12.91 10.78 -17.83
C ASN A 376 -12.49 12.18 -17.41
N ALA A 377 -12.68 13.19 -18.26
CA ALA A 377 -12.35 14.58 -17.94
C ALA A 377 -13.22 15.13 -16.81
N ALA A 378 -14.53 14.87 -16.83
CA ALA A 378 -15.44 15.32 -15.78
C ALA A 378 -15.15 14.65 -14.43
N PHE A 379 -14.92 13.33 -14.43
CA PHE A 379 -14.56 12.58 -13.22
C PHE A 379 -13.20 13.03 -12.67
N ALA A 380 -12.19 13.20 -13.54
CA ALA A 380 -10.90 13.74 -13.15
C ALA A 380 -10.99 15.14 -12.53
N GLY A 381 -11.98 15.95 -12.93
CA GLY A 381 -12.26 17.26 -12.32
C GLY A 381 -12.55 17.19 -10.82
N GLU A 382 -13.06 16.05 -10.33
CA GLU A 382 -13.41 15.82 -8.93
C GLU A 382 -12.35 15.00 -8.16
N CYS A 383 -11.23 14.65 -8.79
CA CYS A 383 -10.16 13.87 -8.16
C CYS A 383 -8.98 14.75 -7.71
N GLU A 384 -8.47 14.51 -6.49
CA GLU A 384 -7.19 15.07 -6.07
C GLU A 384 -6.04 14.46 -6.86
N GLN A 385 -6.14 13.17 -7.21
CA GLN A 385 -5.10 12.47 -7.94
C GLN A 385 -5.60 11.85 -9.24
N VAL A 386 -4.80 12.00 -10.30
CA VAL A 386 -5.06 11.39 -11.61
C VAL A 386 -3.78 10.74 -12.11
N LEU A 387 -3.88 9.46 -12.48
CA LEU A 387 -2.77 8.66 -12.97
C LEU A 387 -3.03 8.15 -14.38
N LEU A 388 -1.98 8.00 -15.16
CA LEU A 388 -1.97 7.23 -16.39
C LEU A 388 -1.02 6.04 -16.23
N VAL A 389 -1.55 4.83 -16.37
CA VAL A 389 -0.77 3.59 -16.25
C VAL A 389 -0.40 3.08 -17.64
N VAL A 390 0.90 2.95 -17.90
CA VAL A 390 1.49 2.45 -19.14
C VAL A 390 2.54 1.39 -18.80
N ALA A 391 2.43 0.19 -19.36
CA ALA A 391 3.36 -0.93 -19.09
C ALA A 391 3.57 -1.22 -17.58
N GLY A 392 2.50 -1.11 -16.78
CA GLY A 392 2.53 -1.30 -15.33
C GLY A 392 3.14 -0.13 -14.55
N GLN A 393 3.57 0.95 -15.21
CA GLN A 393 4.14 2.14 -14.59
C GLN A 393 3.09 3.24 -14.48
N ALA A 394 2.94 3.82 -13.30
CA ALA A 394 2.02 4.94 -13.08
C ALA A 394 2.73 6.27 -13.34
N VAL A 395 2.18 7.06 -14.26
CA VAL A 395 2.57 8.44 -14.50
C VAL A 395 1.56 9.33 -13.78
N VAL A 396 2.05 10.18 -12.88
CA VAL A 396 1.22 11.14 -12.16
C VAL A 396 0.87 12.30 -13.10
N LEU A 397 -0.41 12.44 -13.45
CA LEU A 397 -0.93 13.57 -14.23
C LEU A 397 -1.37 14.73 -13.31
N ARG A 398 -1.84 14.38 -12.12
CA ARG A 398 -2.16 15.28 -11.00
C ARG A 398 -1.88 14.55 -9.71
N GLY A 399 -1.24 15.20 -8.75
CA GLY A 399 -0.91 14.65 -7.44
C GLY A 399 -0.77 15.74 -6.40
#